data_AF-A0A956X0P9-F1
#
_entry.id   AF-A0A956X0P9-F1
#
_cell.length_a   1.000
_cell.length_b   1.000
_cell.length_c   1.000
_cell.angle_alpha   90.00
_cell.angle_beta   90.00
_cell.angle_gamma   90.00
#
_symmetry.space_group_name_H-M   'P 1'
#
loop_
_entity.id
_entity.type
_entity.pdbx_description
1 polymer ?
#
loop_
_entity_poly.entity_id
_entity_poly.type
_entity_poly.pdbx_seq_one_letter_code
_entity_poly.pdbx_strand_id
1 'polypeptide(L)'
;MFTHPIDYADDAHGRILGELALEDVSENIAPGATAWRTGQIALQSGQSLDVVLTHSPATAGFMYLHRMPMQTHLFDLLDLPMPESAPADMALPGQVILGAPRTKLVGSAISDAMSSPQIREAIASCTQDEVVILPVLREGAKFQVAEALFDIAGYYCDEAILDSHHVFDPTVPRYHRRVETTILKDQDISPRQREGKRLAIVGDSIASGIVMLGVLGHVGRRFDHIGQIEIVAPFATLRGLARLALYSPPRFRIRVHVFETLLNALPP
;
A
#
# COMPACT_ATOMS: atom_id res chain seq x y z
N MET A 1 -5.72 20.03 11.95
CA MET A 1 -4.62 19.05 11.83
C MET A 1 -4.90 17.92 12.81
N PHE A 2 -4.78 16.65 12.39
CA PHE A 2 -4.94 15.48 13.27
C PHE A 2 -3.57 14.93 13.66
N THR A 3 -3.40 14.51 14.92
CA THR A 3 -2.18 13.84 15.39
C THR A 3 -2.50 12.55 16.13
N HIS A 4 -1.62 11.56 16.01
CA HIS A 4 -1.72 10.29 16.72
C HIS A 4 -0.33 9.86 17.23
N PRO A 5 -0.16 9.59 18.53
CA PRO A 5 1.14 9.21 19.08
C PRO A 5 1.55 7.82 18.57
N ILE A 6 2.85 7.67 18.31
CA ILE A 6 3.48 6.39 17.95
C ILE A 6 4.35 5.97 19.13
N ASP A 7 4.02 4.80 19.68
CA ASP A 7 4.79 4.17 20.74
C ASP A 7 4.73 2.65 20.57
N TYR A 8 5.76 2.10 19.93
CA TYR A 8 5.85 0.67 19.65
C TYR A 8 7.17 0.09 20.13
N ALA A 9 7.12 -1.10 20.74
CA ALA A 9 8.31 -1.91 20.94
C ALA A 9 8.71 -2.58 19.61
N ASP A 10 9.97 -2.41 19.22
CA ASP A 10 10.63 -2.99 18.07
C ASP A 10 11.84 -3.83 18.49
N ASP A 11 11.88 -5.08 18.06
CA ASP A 11 12.88 -6.03 18.56
C ASP A 11 14.31 -5.72 18.08
N ALA A 12 14.47 -4.96 16.99
CA ALA A 12 15.77 -4.58 16.43
C ALA A 12 16.24 -3.19 16.90
N HIS A 13 15.33 -2.25 17.13
CA HIS A 13 15.67 -0.85 17.42
C HIS A 13 15.17 -0.36 18.80
N GLY A 14 14.65 -1.26 19.64
CA GLY A 14 14.17 -0.91 20.98
C GLY A 14 12.75 -0.37 20.97
N ARG A 15 12.55 0.93 21.20
CA ARG A 15 11.22 1.56 21.26
C ARG A 15 11.15 2.64 20.19
N ILE A 16 10.19 2.52 19.27
CA ILE A 16 9.93 3.51 18.23
C ILE A 16 8.94 4.53 18.80
N LEU A 17 9.42 5.77 18.96
CA LEU A 17 8.65 6.89 19.48
C LEU A 17 8.50 7.96 18.41
N GLY A 18 7.30 8.51 18.29
CA GLY A 18 7.02 9.55 17.31
C GLY A 18 5.55 9.93 17.28
N GLU A 19 5.13 10.47 16.14
CA GLU A 19 3.74 10.81 15.87
C GLU A 19 3.41 10.66 14.39
N LEU A 20 2.16 10.32 14.12
CA LEU A 20 1.54 10.56 12.82
C LEU A 20 0.86 11.92 12.87
N ALA A 21 1.20 12.81 11.95
CA ALA A 21 0.48 14.05 11.70
C ALA A 21 -0.21 13.98 10.33
N LEU A 22 -1.51 14.25 10.29
CA LEU A 22 -2.29 14.33 9.06
C LEU A 22 -2.83 15.75 8.88
N GLU A 23 -2.73 16.27 7.66
CA GLU A 23 -3.28 17.56 7.27
C GLU A 23 -4.81 17.58 7.42
N ASP A 24 -5.43 18.75 7.42
CA ASP A 24 -6.89 18.80 7.40
C ASP A 24 -7.43 18.35 6.05
N VAL A 25 -8.51 17.59 6.09
CA VAL A 25 -9.23 17.21 4.89
C VAL A 25 -9.90 18.48 4.35
N SER A 26 -9.74 18.79 3.06
CA SER A 26 -10.40 19.96 2.47
C SER A 26 -11.91 19.92 2.72
N GLU A 27 -12.49 21.01 3.20
CA GLU A 27 -13.89 21.07 3.66
C GLU A 27 -14.95 20.87 2.54
N ASN A 28 -14.53 20.72 1.27
CA ASN A 28 -15.41 20.67 0.10
C ASN A 28 -15.31 19.37 -0.71
N ILE A 29 -15.20 18.21 -0.06
CA ILE A 29 -15.29 16.92 -0.78
C ILE A 29 -16.77 16.59 -0.97
N ALA A 30 -17.22 16.57 -2.22
CA ALA A 30 -18.57 16.15 -2.55
C ALA A 30 -18.81 14.69 -2.09
N PRO A 31 -20.01 14.32 -1.63
CA PRO A 31 -20.31 12.94 -1.26
C PRO A 31 -19.97 11.98 -2.42
N GLY A 32 -19.15 10.97 -2.12
CA GLY A 32 -18.70 9.98 -3.10
C GLY A 32 -17.55 10.42 -4.01
N ALA A 33 -16.98 11.61 -3.81
CA ALA A 33 -15.76 12.01 -4.51
C ALA A 33 -14.52 11.37 -3.89
N THR A 34 -13.51 11.13 -4.72
CA THR A 34 -12.18 10.72 -4.28
C THR A 34 -11.48 11.89 -3.60
N ALA A 35 -10.83 11.61 -2.48
CA ALA A 35 -10.07 12.57 -1.70
C ALA A 35 -8.74 11.97 -1.24
N TRP A 36 -7.72 12.83 -1.16
CA TRP A 36 -6.41 12.47 -0.66
C TRP A 36 -6.07 13.35 0.55
N ARG A 37 -5.50 12.72 1.56
CA ARG A 37 -5.07 13.39 2.79
C ARG A 37 -3.60 13.08 3.01
N THR A 38 -2.77 14.10 2.88
CA THR A 38 -1.35 13.99 3.15
C THR A 38 -1.05 14.04 4.64
N GLY A 39 0.09 13.47 4.99
CA GLY A 39 0.62 13.50 6.33
C GLY A 39 2.02 12.95 6.39
N GLN A 40 2.54 12.86 7.60
CA GLN A 40 3.89 12.39 7.85
C GLN A 40 3.93 11.61 9.17
N ILE A 41 4.70 10.54 9.18
CA ILE A 41 5.19 9.95 10.42
C ILE A 41 6.51 10.62 10.75
N ALA A 42 6.59 11.30 11.89
CA ALA A 42 7.80 11.93 12.40
C ALA A 42 8.25 11.19 13.67
N LEU A 43 9.51 10.74 13.67
CA LEU A 43 10.09 10.03 14.81
C LEU A 43 10.93 10.98 15.67
N GLN A 44 11.03 10.68 16.97
CA GLN A 44 11.87 11.47 17.88
C GLN A 44 13.35 11.46 17.50
N SER A 45 13.79 10.43 16.79
CA SER A 45 15.15 10.30 16.25
C SER A 45 15.42 11.21 15.04
N GLY A 46 14.41 11.95 14.56
CA GLY A 46 14.52 12.93 13.48
C GLY A 46 14.22 12.37 12.08
N GLN A 47 14.08 11.05 11.92
CA GLN A 47 13.63 10.46 10.66
C GLN A 47 12.11 10.64 10.46
N SER A 48 11.70 10.67 9.20
CA SER A 48 10.30 10.77 8.83
C SER A 48 9.93 9.93 7.60
N LEU A 49 8.63 9.73 7.41
CA LEU A 49 8.03 9.05 6.26
C LEU A 49 6.77 9.79 5.83
N ASP A 50 6.71 10.20 4.56
CA ASP A 50 5.54 10.83 3.99
C ASP A 50 4.46 9.77 3.72
N VAL A 51 3.21 10.11 4.05
CA VAL A 51 2.05 9.25 3.84
C VAL A 51 0.93 10.01 3.13
N VAL A 52 0.19 9.32 2.28
CA VAL A 52 -1.00 9.84 1.61
C VAL A 52 -2.13 8.84 1.81
N LEU A 53 -3.20 9.26 2.46
CA LEU A 53 -4.40 8.45 2.66
C LEU A 53 -5.39 8.75 1.55
N THR A 54 -5.91 7.71 0.91
CA THR A 54 -6.93 7.82 -0.15
C THR A 54 -8.28 7.37 0.38
N HIS A 55 -9.27 8.25 0.29
CA HIS A 55 -10.68 7.93 0.45
C HIS A 55 -11.37 7.99 -0.91
N SER A 56 -12.09 6.94 -1.28
CA SER A 56 -12.99 6.90 -2.43
C SER A 56 -14.11 5.89 -2.17
N PRO A 57 -15.17 5.86 -2.99
CA PRO A 57 -16.15 4.79 -2.93
C PRO A 57 -15.54 3.39 -3.04
N ALA A 58 -14.45 3.24 -3.81
CA ALA A 58 -13.76 1.97 -3.99
C ALA A 58 -12.93 1.58 -2.75
N THR A 59 -12.17 2.52 -2.15
CA THR A 59 -11.44 2.25 -0.90
C THR A 59 -12.42 1.93 0.23
N ALA A 60 -13.50 2.70 0.36
CA ALA A 60 -14.50 2.49 1.41
C ALA A 60 -15.22 1.15 1.25
N GLY A 61 -15.58 0.79 0.03
CA GLY A 61 -16.17 -0.52 -0.29
C GLY A 61 -15.23 -1.69 -0.02
N PHE A 62 -13.93 -1.48 -0.21
CA PHE A 62 -12.91 -2.51 0.06
C PHE A 62 -12.62 -2.65 1.56
N MET A 63 -12.54 -1.54 2.29
CA MET A 63 -12.12 -1.48 3.69
C MET A 63 -13.26 -1.78 4.67
N TYR A 64 -14.46 -1.26 4.41
CA TYR A 64 -15.56 -1.28 5.37
C TYR A 64 -16.72 -2.14 4.88
N LEU A 65 -17.70 -1.53 4.21
CA LEU A 65 -18.94 -2.16 3.79
C LEU A 65 -19.12 -1.96 2.29
N HIS A 66 -19.47 -3.05 1.63
CA HIS A 66 -19.86 -3.06 0.24
C HIS A 66 -21.33 -3.43 0.11
N ARG A 67 -22.02 -2.77 -0.82
CA ARG A 67 -23.41 -3.07 -1.15
C ARG A 67 -23.46 -4.00 -2.33
N MET A 68 -24.25 -5.06 -2.20
CA MET A 68 -24.52 -5.99 -3.28
C MET A 68 -26.00 -6.43 -3.28
N PRO A 69 -26.51 -6.95 -4.40
CA PRO A 69 -27.86 -7.49 -4.46
C PRO A 69 -28.06 -8.58 -3.40
N MET A 70 -29.22 -8.59 -2.76
CA MET A 70 -29.58 -9.58 -1.75
C MET A 70 -29.38 -11.01 -2.28
N GLN A 71 -28.62 -11.84 -1.55
CA GLN A 71 -28.33 -13.22 -1.92
C GLN A 71 -29.20 -14.18 -1.09
N THR A 72 -30.28 -14.70 -1.67
CA THR A 72 -31.17 -15.66 -1.00
C THR A 72 -30.43 -16.91 -0.54
N HIS A 73 -29.44 -17.37 -1.32
CA HIS A 73 -28.63 -18.54 -1.00
C HIS A 73 -27.80 -18.38 0.29
N LEU A 74 -27.46 -17.15 0.68
CA LEU A 74 -26.75 -16.91 1.95
C LEU A 74 -27.68 -17.21 3.14
N PHE A 75 -28.96 -16.84 3.04
CA PHE A 75 -29.94 -17.13 4.08
C PHE A 75 -30.20 -18.63 4.20
N ASP A 76 -30.28 -19.33 3.06
CA ASP A 76 -30.37 -20.79 3.02
C ASP A 76 -29.15 -21.44 3.70
N LEU A 77 -27.93 -20.96 3.41
CA LEU A 77 -26.69 -21.49 3.98
C LEU A 77 -26.60 -21.29 5.51
N LEU A 78 -27.15 -20.18 5.99
CA LEU A 78 -27.13 -19.81 7.41
C LEU A 78 -28.34 -20.35 8.19
N ASP A 79 -29.25 -21.06 7.53
CA ASP A 79 -30.54 -21.52 8.10
C ASP A 79 -31.35 -20.36 8.72
N LEU A 80 -31.36 -19.22 8.03
CA LEU A 80 -32.05 -18.02 8.44
C LEU A 80 -33.29 -17.78 7.57
N PRO A 81 -34.45 -17.42 8.14
CA PRO A 81 -35.61 -17.04 7.35
C PRO A 81 -35.36 -15.73 6.60
N MET A 82 -35.77 -15.67 5.34
CA MET A 82 -35.75 -14.43 4.56
C MET A 82 -36.70 -13.39 5.17
N PRO A 83 -36.24 -12.14 5.41
CA PRO A 83 -37.13 -11.09 5.88
C PRO A 83 -38.20 -10.75 4.84
N GLU A 84 -39.47 -10.65 5.27
CA GLU A 84 -40.62 -10.33 4.40
C GLU A 84 -40.48 -8.96 3.69
N SER A 85 -39.73 -8.04 4.30
CA SER A 85 -39.40 -6.71 3.78
C SER A 85 -37.89 -6.54 3.55
N ALA A 86 -37.27 -7.54 2.93
CA ALA A 86 -35.86 -7.48 2.59
C ALA A 86 -35.54 -6.27 1.68
N PRO A 87 -34.53 -5.45 2.00
CA PRO A 87 -34.04 -4.44 1.07
C PRO A 87 -33.50 -5.10 -0.20
N ALA A 88 -33.53 -4.38 -1.32
CA ALA A 88 -32.99 -4.88 -2.60
C ALA A 88 -31.48 -5.22 -2.50
N ASP A 89 -30.76 -4.47 -1.66
CA ASP A 89 -29.34 -4.62 -1.43
C ASP A 89 -29.05 -5.00 0.02
N MET A 90 -27.98 -5.76 0.22
CA MET A 90 -27.40 -6.01 1.53
C MET A 90 -26.01 -5.37 1.63
N ALA A 91 -25.65 -4.94 2.84
CA ALA A 91 -24.30 -4.50 3.16
C ALA A 91 -23.50 -5.66 3.76
N LEU A 92 -22.36 -5.96 3.18
CA LEU A 92 -21.42 -6.96 3.67
C LEU A 92 -20.06 -6.31 3.93
N PRO A 93 -19.25 -6.84 4.87
CA PRO A 93 -17.88 -6.41 5.02
C PRO A 93 -17.12 -6.48 3.69
N GLY A 94 -16.40 -5.44 3.30
CA GLY A 94 -15.61 -5.41 2.07
C GLY A 94 -14.61 -6.58 1.98
N GLN A 95 -14.16 -7.05 3.15
CA GLN A 95 -13.27 -8.20 3.31
C GLN A 95 -13.89 -9.54 2.88
N VAL A 96 -15.22 -9.66 2.82
CA VAL A 96 -15.89 -10.89 2.36
C VAL A 96 -16.15 -10.90 0.85
N ILE A 97 -15.80 -9.83 0.12
CA ILE A 97 -15.86 -9.83 -1.34
C ILE A 97 -14.73 -10.72 -1.86
N LEU A 98 -15.06 -11.71 -2.68
CA LEU A 98 -14.12 -12.67 -3.26
C LEU A 98 -14.13 -12.62 -4.79
N GLY A 99 -13.15 -13.28 -5.42
CA GLY A 99 -13.10 -13.49 -6.86
C GLY A 99 -12.99 -12.20 -7.69
N ALA A 100 -13.59 -12.21 -8.88
CA ALA A 100 -13.52 -11.10 -9.84
C ALA A 100 -14.07 -9.77 -9.31
N PRO A 101 -15.20 -9.71 -8.55
CA PRO A 101 -15.65 -8.48 -7.92
C PRO A 101 -14.59 -7.85 -7.00
N ARG A 102 -13.87 -8.67 -6.23
CA ARG A 102 -12.77 -8.20 -5.37
C ARG A 102 -11.64 -7.61 -6.19
N THR A 103 -11.23 -8.30 -7.27
CA THR A 103 -10.17 -7.82 -8.16
C THR A 103 -10.54 -6.50 -8.82
N LYS A 104 -11.78 -6.36 -9.30
CA LYS A 104 -12.27 -5.10 -9.87
C LYS A 104 -12.25 -3.98 -8.84
N LEU A 105 -12.75 -4.24 -7.63
CA LEU A 105 -12.82 -3.24 -6.57
C LEU A 105 -11.45 -2.77 -6.12
N VAL A 106 -10.49 -3.69 -5.91
CA VAL A 106 -9.12 -3.31 -5.55
C VAL A 106 -8.43 -2.57 -6.69
N GLY A 107 -8.63 -2.96 -7.95
CA GLY A 107 -8.09 -2.23 -9.11
C GLY A 107 -8.60 -0.78 -9.17
N SER A 108 -9.91 -0.57 -8.97
CA SER A 108 -10.48 0.78 -8.87
C SER A 108 -9.90 1.59 -7.70
N ALA A 109 -9.77 0.97 -6.52
CA ALA A 109 -9.20 1.63 -5.34
C ALA A 109 -7.72 2.00 -5.53
N ILE A 110 -6.94 1.15 -6.21
CA ILE A 110 -5.55 1.44 -6.58
C ILE A 110 -5.48 2.58 -7.60
N SER A 111 -6.35 2.58 -8.62
CA SER A 111 -6.45 3.67 -9.59
C SER A 111 -6.74 5.02 -8.92
N ASP A 112 -7.63 5.03 -7.93
CA ASP A 112 -7.92 6.23 -7.13
C ASP A 112 -6.70 6.71 -6.34
N ALA A 113 -5.93 5.80 -5.73
CA ALA A 113 -4.71 6.14 -5.00
C ALA A 113 -3.60 6.64 -5.95
N MET A 114 -3.41 5.97 -7.08
CA MET A 114 -2.47 6.36 -8.14
C MET A 114 -2.79 7.71 -8.75
N SER A 115 -4.06 8.11 -8.75
CA SER A 115 -4.50 9.42 -9.22
C SER A 115 -4.18 10.58 -8.28
N SER A 116 -3.57 10.32 -7.11
CA SER A 116 -3.19 11.36 -6.15
C SER A 116 -2.28 12.41 -6.79
N PRO A 117 -2.40 13.69 -6.40
CA PRO A 117 -1.50 14.75 -6.88
C PRO A 117 -0.03 14.41 -6.65
N GLN A 118 0.28 13.74 -5.53
CA GLN A 118 1.62 13.36 -5.12
C GLN A 118 2.26 12.34 -6.08
N ILE A 119 1.51 11.33 -6.54
CA ILE A 119 2.00 10.37 -7.55
C ILE A 119 2.08 11.04 -8.92
N ARG A 120 1.08 11.84 -9.30
CA ARG A 120 1.09 12.56 -10.58
C ARG A 120 2.31 13.47 -10.71
N GLU A 121 2.65 14.19 -9.65
CA GLU A 121 3.86 15.03 -9.59
C GLU A 121 5.13 14.18 -9.72
N ALA A 122 5.23 13.07 -8.98
CA ALA A 122 6.38 12.17 -9.05
C ALA A 122 6.58 11.62 -10.48
N ILE A 123 5.50 11.15 -11.11
CA ILE A 123 5.53 10.63 -12.48
C ILE A 123 5.86 11.72 -13.49
N ALA A 124 5.27 12.92 -13.38
CA ALA A 124 5.53 14.03 -14.30
C ALA A 124 6.99 14.51 -14.30
N SER A 125 7.75 14.20 -13.24
CA SER A 125 9.18 14.49 -13.14
C SER A 125 10.09 13.47 -13.84
N CYS A 126 9.50 12.41 -14.39
CA CYS A 126 10.18 11.29 -15.04
C CYS A 126 9.63 11.05 -16.45
N THR A 127 10.46 10.47 -17.30
CA THR A 127 10.06 9.87 -18.57
C THR A 127 9.60 8.42 -18.36
N GLN A 128 8.92 7.84 -19.36
CA GLN A 128 8.50 6.43 -19.35
C GLN A 128 9.64 5.47 -18.98
N ASP A 129 10.83 5.67 -19.56
CA ASP A 129 11.98 4.80 -19.35
C ASP A 129 12.65 4.99 -17.98
N GLU A 130 12.34 6.06 -17.25
CA GLU A 130 12.89 6.33 -15.91
C GLU A 130 12.04 5.73 -14.78
N VAL A 131 10.87 5.18 -15.09
CA VAL A 131 9.95 4.58 -14.11
C VAL A 131 10.03 3.04 -14.17
N VAL A 132 9.95 2.39 -13.01
CA VAL A 132 9.79 0.94 -12.89
C VAL A 132 8.66 0.59 -11.91
N ILE A 133 7.81 -0.36 -12.30
CA ILE A 133 6.73 -0.88 -11.48
C ILE A 133 7.19 -2.20 -10.86
N LEU A 134 7.00 -2.32 -9.56
CA LEU A 134 7.57 -3.40 -8.73
C LEU A 134 6.47 -4.04 -7.88
N PRO A 135 5.56 -4.84 -8.46
CA PRO A 135 4.58 -5.55 -7.67
C PRO A 135 5.27 -6.65 -6.84
N VAL A 136 4.94 -6.73 -5.56
CA VAL A 136 5.33 -7.88 -4.74
C VAL A 136 4.43 -9.06 -5.09
N LEU A 137 5.04 -10.22 -5.35
CA LEU A 137 4.36 -11.41 -5.83
C LEU A 137 3.20 -11.82 -4.91
N ARG A 138 2.16 -12.39 -5.50
CA ARG A 138 0.87 -12.81 -4.88
C ARG A 138 -0.11 -11.68 -4.68
N GLU A 139 0.16 -10.73 -3.78
CA GLU A 139 -0.81 -9.68 -3.45
C GLU A 139 -0.64 -8.47 -4.39
N GLY A 140 0.57 -7.91 -4.46
CA GLY A 140 0.90 -6.76 -5.30
C GLY A 140 0.60 -6.97 -6.79
N ALA A 141 0.81 -8.19 -7.30
CA ALA A 141 0.48 -8.54 -8.69
C ALA A 141 -1.02 -8.43 -9.03
N LYS A 142 -1.91 -8.34 -8.03
CA LYS A 142 -3.36 -8.17 -8.21
C LYS A 142 -3.79 -6.71 -8.18
N PHE A 143 -2.89 -5.77 -7.87
CA PHE A 143 -3.22 -4.37 -7.66
C PHE A 143 -3.36 -3.58 -8.96
N GLN A 144 -3.03 -4.17 -10.12
CA GLN A 144 -3.18 -3.50 -11.43
C GLN A 144 -2.48 -2.14 -11.48
N VAL A 145 -1.29 -2.05 -10.86
CA VAL A 145 -0.53 -0.79 -10.75
C VAL A 145 -0.09 -0.30 -12.14
N ALA A 146 0.24 -1.22 -13.05
CA ALA A 146 0.60 -0.90 -14.42
C ALA A 146 -0.57 -0.26 -15.19
N GLU A 147 -1.77 -0.83 -15.06
CA GLU A 147 -2.99 -0.29 -15.66
C GLU A 147 -3.33 1.07 -15.05
N ALA A 148 -3.27 1.19 -13.72
CA ALA A 148 -3.52 2.47 -13.04
C ALA A 148 -2.52 3.56 -13.44
N LEU A 149 -1.25 3.21 -13.66
CA LEU A 149 -0.24 4.13 -14.18
C LEU A 149 -0.55 4.53 -15.63
N PHE A 150 -0.93 3.58 -16.47
CA PHE A 150 -1.32 3.86 -17.85
C PHE A 150 -2.50 4.85 -17.91
N ASP A 151 -3.51 4.69 -17.06
CA ASP A 151 -4.69 5.57 -17.02
C ASP A 151 -4.34 7.03 -16.67
N ILE A 152 -3.29 7.25 -15.87
CA ILE A 152 -2.91 8.61 -15.45
C ILE A 152 -1.78 9.22 -16.28
N ALA A 153 -0.92 8.41 -16.90
CA ALA A 153 0.29 8.85 -17.59
C ALA A 153 0.24 8.62 -19.11
N GLY A 154 -0.61 7.72 -19.59
CA GLY A 154 -0.79 7.40 -21.01
C GLY A 154 0.27 6.47 -21.61
N TYR A 155 1.10 5.83 -20.80
CA TYR A 155 2.15 4.92 -21.24
C TYR A 155 2.37 3.76 -20.27
N TYR A 156 2.95 2.67 -20.76
CA TYR A 156 3.40 1.53 -19.95
C TYR A 156 4.87 1.68 -19.59
N CYS A 157 5.24 1.27 -18.38
CA CYS A 157 6.62 1.28 -17.90
C CYS A 157 7.19 -0.13 -17.84
N ASP A 158 8.51 -0.23 -17.64
CA ASP A 158 9.11 -1.50 -17.27
C ASP A 158 8.52 -2.02 -15.95
N GLU A 159 8.21 -3.30 -15.92
CA GLU A 159 7.71 -4.01 -14.73
C GLU A 159 8.71 -5.09 -14.34
N ALA A 160 9.00 -5.20 -13.04
CA ALA A 160 9.79 -6.30 -12.51
C ALA A 160 9.15 -6.86 -11.23
N ILE A 161 8.94 -8.17 -11.21
CA ILE A 161 8.21 -8.81 -10.10
C ILE A 161 9.17 -9.08 -8.94
N LEU A 162 8.78 -8.64 -7.74
CA LEU A 162 9.49 -8.91 -6.50
C LEU A 162 8.90 -10.14 -5.80
N ASP A 163 9.62 -11.25 -5.77
CA ASP A 163 9.25 -12.39 -4.92
C ASP A 163 9.89 -12.22 -3.54
N SER A 164 9.09 -11.81 -2.57
CA SER A 164 9.51 -11.66 -1.18
C SER A 164 8.51 -12.36 -0.27
N HIS A 165 8.98 -13.28 0.57
CA HIS A 165 8.13 -14.00 1.51
C HIS A 165 8.81 -14.19 2.85
N HIS A 166 7.97 -14.27 3.89
CA HIS A 166 8.42 -14.64 5.22
C HIS A 166 8.75 -16.14 5.28
N VAL A 167 9.83 -16.47 5.95
CA VAL A 167 10.16 -17.83 6.34
C VAL A 167 10.29 -17.88 7.85
N PHE A 168 9.74 -18.93 8.44
CA PHE A 168 9.81 -19.12 9.87
C PHE A 168 11.27 -19.25 10.29
N ASP A 169 11.69 -18.41 11.23
CA ASP A 169 13.02 -18.42 11.81
C ASP A 169 12.89 -18.21 13.33
N PRO A 170 13.05 -19.25 14.15
CA PRO A 170 12.86 -19.16 15.60
C PRO A 170 13.92 -18.27 16.27
N THR A 171 15.01 -17.93 15.57
CA THR A 171 16.07 -17.05 16.08
C THR A 171 15.69 -15.58 16.00
N VAL A 172 14.65 -15.22 15.23
CA VAL A 172 14.10 -13.87 15.21
C VAL A 172 13.13 -13.69 16.39
N PRO A 173 13.42 -12.80 17.36
CA PRO A 173 12.55 -12.58 18.51
C PRO A 173 11.12 -12.19 18.11
N ARG A 174 10.14 -12.68 18.88
CA ARG A 174 8.67 -12.46 18.78
C ARG A 174 7.99 -12.86 17.47
N TYR A 175 8.51 -12.45 16.32
CA TYR A 175 7.90 -12.71 15.03
C TYR A 175 8.19 -14.12 14.52
N HIS A 176 9.27 -14.75 15.01
CA HIS A 176 9.79 -16.03 14.55
C HIS A 176 9.82 -16.15 13.02
N ARG A 177 10.12 -15.04 12.33
CA ARG A 177 10.07 -14.93 10.88
C ARG A 177 11.15 -13.97 10.41
N ARG A 178 11.90 -14.37 9.39
CA ARG A 178 12.77 -13.48 8.61
C ARG A 178 12.24 -13.36 7.18
N VAL A 179 12.74 -12.38 6.43
CA VAL A 179 12.62 -12.38 4.97
C VAL A 179 13.78 -13.21 4.45
N GLU A 180 13.49 -14.38 3.87
CA GLU A 180 14.55 -15.33 3.46
C GLU A 180 15.21 -14.93 2.15
N THR A 181 14.44 -14.45 1.18
CA THR A 181 14.97 -13.99 -0.10
C THR A 181 14.00 -12.98 -0.70
N THR A 182 14.55 -11.91 -1.27
CA THR A 182 13.83 -11.05 -2.19
C THR A 182 14.44 -11.27 -3.57
N ILE A 183 13.76 -12.02 -4.42
CA ILE A 183 14.19 -12.25 -5.80
C ILE A 183 13.50 -11.21 -6.67
N LEU A 184 14.30 -10.40 -7.36
CA LEU A 184 13.77 -9.53 -8.40
C LEU A 184 13.82 -10.26 -9.75
N LYS A 185 12.66 -10.41 -10.38
CA LYS A 185 12.51 -10.96 -11.72
C LYS A 185 12.44 -9.81 -12.71
N ASP A 186 13.61 -9.37 -13.17
CA ASP A 186 13.79 -8.23 -14.09
C ASP A 186 14.59 -8.61 -15.35
N GLN A 187 14.44 -9.84 -15.81
CA GLN A 187 15.23 -10.39 -16.93
C GLN A 187 15.03 -9.59 -18.22
N ASP A 188 13.88 -8.94 -18.36
CA ASP A 188 13.54 -8.11 -19.52
C ASP A 188 14.10 -6.67 -19.42
N ILE A 189 14.68 -6.29 -18.27
CA ILE A 189 15.29 -4.97 -18.06
C ILE A 189 16.82 -5.08 -18.24
N SER A 190 17.31 -4.54 -19.37
CA SER A 190 18.75 -4.52 -19.66
C SER A 190 19.54 -3.69 -18.63
N PRO A 191 20.85 -3.93 -18.45
CA PRO A 191 21.68 -3.15 -17.54
C PRO A 191 21.57 -1.64 -17.75
N ARG A 192 21.55 -1.18 -19.01
CA ARG A 192 21.41 0.23 -19.37
C ARG A 192 20.04 0.80 -18.97
N GLN A 193 18.96 0.03 -19.13
CA GLN A 193 17.63 0.46 -18.67
C GLN A 193 17.56 0.55 -17.15
N ARG A 194 18.21 -0.37 -16.42
CA ARG A 194 18.26 -0.33 -14.95
C ARG A 194 18.97 0.91 -14.41
N GLU A 195 20.09 1.30 -15.04
CA GLU A 195 20.81 2.54 -14.71
C GLU A 195 19.93 3.78 -14.94
N GLY A 196 19.03 3.74 -15.93
CA GLY A 196 18.10 4.84 -16.20
C GLY A 196 16.97 5.01 -15.19
N LYS A 197 16.72 4.05 -14.28
CA LYS A 197 15.57 4.11 -13.36
C LYS A 197 15.78 5.13 -12.25
N ARG A 198 14.79 6.01 -12.07
CA ARG A 198 14.78 7.10 -11.09
C ARG A 198 13.61 7.04 -10.12
N LEU A 199 12.48 6.49 -10.56
CA LEU A 199 11.27 6.30 -9.78
C LEU A 199 10.89 4.82 -9.75
N ALA A 200 10.67 4.28 -8.56
CA ALA A 200 10.02 2.98 -8.39
C ALA A 200 8.62 3.14 -7.80
N ILE A 201 7.67 2.37 -8.32
CA ILE A 201 6.33 2.24 -7.75
C ILE A 201 6.15 0.80 -7.27
N VAL A 202 6.05 0.60 -5.97
CA VAL A 202 5.95 -0.72 -5.34
C VAL A 202 4.51 -0.97 -4.93
N GLY A 203 3.93 -2.10 -5.34
CA GLY A 203 2.61 -2.54 -4.89
C GLY A 203 2.71 -3.65 -3.86
N ASP A 204 2.38 -3.39 -2.59
CA ASP A 204 2.23 -4.40 -1.54
C ASP A 204 1.56 -3.84 -0.28
N SER A 205 0.94 -4.69 0.53
CA SER A 205 0.40 -4.32 1.84
C SER A 205 1.49 -4.29 2.92
N ILE A 206 1.40 -3.37 3.88
CA ILE A 206 2.41 -3.15 4.93
C ILE A 206 1.84 -3.59 6.29
N ALA A 207 2.08 -4.84 6.67
CA ALA A 207 1.76 -5.33 8.00
C ALA A 207 2.85 -4.90 9.01
N SER A 208 3.88 -5.72 9.20
CA SER A 208 4.99 -5.40 10.10
C SER A 208 6.00 -4.43 9.47
N GLY A 209 6.04 -4.30 8.15
CA GLY A 209 7.06 -3.52 7.43
C GLY A 209 8.37 -4.28 7.19
N ILE A 210 8.57 -5.49 7.73
CA ILE A 210 9.81 -6.27 7.53
C ILE A 210 10.01 -6.65 6.05
N VAL A 211 8.94 -7.10 5.37
CA VAL A 211 8.98 -7.41 3.93
C VAL A 211 9.37 -6.16 3.14
N MET A 212 8.73 -5.04 3.45
CA MET A 212 8.98 -3.79 2.74
C MET A 212 10.41 -3.27 2.96
N LEU A 213 11.00 -3.42 4.15
CA LEU A 213 12.43 -3.16 4.36
C LEU A 213 13.34 -4.02 3.47
N GLY A 214 13.02 -5.31 3.35
CA GLY A 214 13.73 -6.23 2.46
C GLY A 214 13.62 -5.81 0.99
N VAL A 215 12.43 -5.41 0.56
CA VAL A 215 12.14 -4.86 -0.77
C VAL A 215 12.97 -3.60 -1.02
N LEU A 216 12.89 -2.59 -0.15
CA LEU A 216 13.63 -1.34 -0.28
C LEU A 216 15.14 -1.57 -0.37
N GLY A 217 15.68 -2.49 0.45
CA GLY A 217 17.09 -2.86 0.40
C GLY A 217 17.51 -3.58 -0.89
N HIS A 218 16.61 -4.31 -1.55
CA HIS A 218 16.88 -4.90 -2.87
C HIS A 218 16.76 -3.88 -4.00
N VAL A 219 15.73 -3.04 -3.97
CA VAL A 219 15.53 -1.96 -4.95
C VAL A 219 16.73 -1.02 -4.93
N GLY A 220 17.17 -0.57 -3.75
CA GLY A 220 18.35 0.29 -3.62
C GLY A 220 19.65 -0.35 -4.10
N ARG A 221 19.83 -1.67 -3.98
CA ARG A 221 21.02 -2.36 -4.51
C ARG A 221 20.95 -2.64 -6.01
N ARG A 222 19.73 -2.73 -6.55
CA ARG A 222 19.51 -3.13 -7.95
C ARG A 222 19.54 -1.96 -8.92
N PHE A 223 18.95 -0.84 -8.52
CA PHE A 223 18.71 0.32 -9.38
C PHE A 223 19.47 1.52 -8.85
N ASP A 224 20.66 1.78 -9.39
CA ASP A 224 21.65 2.70 -8.82
C ASP A 224 21.17 4.15 -8.68
N HIS A 225 20.23 4.57 -9.53
CA HIS A 225 19.80 5.96 -9.65
C HIS A 225 18.37 6.25 -9.18
N ILE A 226 17.71 5.27 -8.52
CA ILE A 226 16.43 5.54 -7.86
C ILE A 226 16.61 6.60 -6.79
N GLY A 227 15.87 7.70 -6.94
CA GLY A 227 15.79 8.81 -6.00
C GLY A 227 14.47 8.87 -5.24
N GLN A 228 13.44 8.17 -5.72
CA GLN A 228 12.12 8.15 -5.09
C GLN A 228 11.45 6.78 -5.24
N ILE A 229 10.81 6.32 -4.17
CA ILE A 229 10.02 5.11 -4.11
C ILE A 229 8.62 5.47 -3.61
N GLU A 230 7.63 5.24 -4.46
CA GLU A 230 6.21 5.36 -4.13
C GLU A 230 5.67 3.96 -3.81
N ILE A 231 5.20 3.74 -2.59
CA ILE A 231 4.63 2.46 -2.17
C ILE A 231 3.11 2.60 -2.15
N VAL A 232 2.39 1.78 -2.91
CA VAL A 232 0.93 1.73 -2.90
C VAL A 232 0.48 0.50 -2.11
N ALA A 233 -0.15 0.74 -0.97
CA ALA A 233 -0.48 -0.25 0.03
C ALA A 233 -1.96 -0.18 0.43
N PRO A 234 -2.83 -1.09 -0.04
CA PRO A 234 -4.23 -1.14 0.39
C PRO A 234 -4.39 -1.21 1.90
N PHE A 235 -3.52 -1.97 2.57
CA PHE A 235 -3.44 -2.03 4.02
C PHE A 235 -2.06 -1.57 4.49
N ALA A 236 -2.03 -0.71 5.51
CA ALA A 236 -0.80 -0.43 6.24
C ALA A 236 -1.09 -0.34 7.74
N THR A 237 -0.13 -0.77 8.55
CA THR A 237 -0.19 -0.58 10.01
C THR A 237 0.69 0.57 10.44
N LEU A 238 0.29 1.29 11.49
CA LEU A 238 1.11 2.35 12.09
C LEU A 238 2.50 1.85 12.51
N ARG A 239 2.58 0.63 13.06
CA ARG A 239 3.86 0.00 13.42
C ARG A 239 4.75 -0.23 12.20
N GLY A 240 4.18 -0.75 11.12
CA GLY A 240 4.91 -1.01 9.89
C GLY A 240 5.42 0.27 9.25
N LEU A 241 4.59 1.31 9.20
CA LEU A 241 4.99 2.62 8.69
C LEU A 241 6.05 3.29 9.58
N ALA A 242 5.93 3.20 10.91
CA ALA A 242 6.95 3.72 11.83
C ALA A 242 8.31 3.01 11.66
N ARG A 243 8.30 1.70 11.39
CA ARG A 243 9.51 0.94 11.07
C ARG A 243 10.14 1.37 9.73
N LEU A 244 9.31 1.69 8.73
CA LEU A 244 9.81 2.26 7.47
C LEU A 244 10.40 3.67 7.66
N ALA A 245 9.77 4.51 8.49
CA ALA A 245 10.31 5.82 8.84
C ALA A 245 11.71 5.73 9.47
N LEU A 246 11.96 4.75 10.35
CA LEU A 246 13.29 4.52 10.91
C LEU A 246 14.36 4.19 9.87
N TYR A 247 13.98 3.46 8.81
CA TYR A 247 14.92 3.00 7.78
C TYR A 247 15.35 4.12 6.83
N SER A 248 14.50 5.13 6.60
CA SER A 248 14.61 6.20 5.60
C SER A 248 16.07 6.47 5.14
N PRO A 249 16.52 5.83 4.04
CA PRO A 249 17.92 5.86 3.65
C PRO A 249 18.25 7.20 2.98
N PRO A 250 19.49 7.69 3.10
CA PRO A 250 19.85 9.01 2.57
C PRO A 250 19.78 9.11 1.04
N ARG A 251 19.71 7.97 0.34
CA ARG A 251 19.81 7.90 -1.11
C ARG A 251 18.48 8.12 -1.85
N PHE A 252 17.35 7.76 -1.25
CA PHE A 252 16.06 7.92 -1.90
C PHE A 252 14.97 8.27 -0.90
N ARG A 253 13.98 9.03 -1.38
CA ARG A 253 12.78 9.35 -0.61
C ARG A 253 11.78 8.22 -0.72
N ILE A 254 11.06 7.97 0.37
CA ILE A 254 9.99 6.99 0.42
C ILE A 254 8.71 7.74 0.75
N ARG A 255 7.65 7.47 -0.01
CA ARG A 255 6.30 7.92 0.30
C ARG A 255 5.35 6.72 0.18
N VAL A 256 4.40 6.64 1.11
CA VAL A 256 3.44 5.53 1.17
C VAL A 256 2.03 6.04 0.92
N HIS A 257 1.37 5.48 -0.08
CA HIS A 257 -0.04 5.69 -0.41
C HIS A 257 -0.83 4.56 0.21
N VAL A 258 -1.66 4.89 1.18
CA VAL A 258 -2.51 3.94 1.89
C VAL A 258 -3.96 4.27 1.59
N PHE A 259 -4.83 3.28 1.67
CA PHE A 259 -6.25 3.58 1.78
C PHE A 259 -6.54 4.28 3.12
N GLU A 260 -7.76 4.79 3.25
CA GLU A 260 -8.21 5.64 4.35
C GLU A 260 -8.09 5.07 5.78
N THR A 261 -7.82 3.77 5.96
CA THR A 261 -7.65 3.17 7.29
C THR A 261 -6.21 2.73 7.54
N LEU A 262 -5.59 3.33 8.54
CA LEU A 262 -4.35 2.81 9.13
C LEU A 262 -4.68 1.84 10.26
N LEU A 263 -4.16 0.63 10.15
CA LEU A 263 -4.41 -0.42 11.13
C LEU A 263 -3.49 -0.25 12.34
N ASN A 264 -4.03 -0.47 13.54
CA ASN A 264 -3.19 -0.61 14.72
C ASN A 264 -2.87 -2.09 14.93
N ALA A 265 -1.66 -2.51 14.57
CA ALA A 265 -1.20 -3.86 14.86
C ALA A 265 -0.73 -3.94 16.33
N LEU A 266 -1.51 -4.64 17.16
CA LEU A 266 -1.06 -5.06 18.48
C LEU A 266 0.14 -6.01 18.36
N PRO A 267 1.02 -6.10 19.38
CA PRO A 267 2.06 -7.11 19.39
C PRO A 267 1.45 -8.51 19.21
N PRO A 268 2.09 -9.40 18.43
CA PRO A 268 1.66 -10.79 18.38
C PRO A 268 1.72 -11.44 19.77
#